data_AF-A0A800BSI5-F1
#
_entry.id   AF-A0A800BSI5-F1
#
_cell.length_a   1.000
_cell.length_b   1.000
_cell.length_c   1.000
_cell.angle_alpha   90.00
_cell.angle_beta   90.00
_cell.angle_gamma   90.00
#
_symmetry.space_group_name_H-M   'P 1'
#
loop_
_entity.id
_entity.type
_entity.pdbx_description
1 polymer ?
#
loop_
_entity_poly.entity_id
_entity_poly.type
_entity_poly.pdbx_seq_one_letter_code
_entity_poly.pdbx_strand_id
1 'polypeptide(L)'
;MGRFVKPGDRVIVKPNICTAAHTFEYAATTNPEVVATIVALCLEAGAREVRAMDYPFQGTADVAYERSGIKEAVEKAGGRM
;
A
#
# COMPACT_ATOMS: atom_id res chain seq x y z
N MET A 1 12.47 -6.37 -8.70
CA MET A 1 12.06 -4.94 -8.68
C MET A 1 13.06 -3.99 -9.35
N GLY A 2 14.38 -4.21 -9.28
CA GLY A 2 15.41 -3.28 -9.80
C GLY A 2 15.40 -2.90 -11.30
N ARG A 3 14.56 -3.55 -12.13
CA ARG A 3 14.26 -3.06 -13.49
C ARG A 3 13.50 -1.73 -13.44
N PHE A 4 12.59 -1.57 -12.49
CA PHE A 4 11.62 -0.46 -12.40
C PHE A 4 11.98 0.57 -11.33
N VAL A 5 12.57 0.14 -10.23
CA VAL A 5 12.99 1.01 -9.12
C VAL A 5 14.51 1.13 -9.14
N LYS A 6 15.02 2.36 -9.04
CA LYS A 6 16.44 2.67 -8.94
C LYS A 6 16.81 3.09 -7.51
N PRO A 7 18.07 2.87 -7.09
CA PRO A 7 18.54 3.35 -5.80
C PRO A 7 18.30 4.86 -5.65
N GLY A 8 17.68 5.26 -4.54
CA GLY A 8 17.36 6.66 -4.22
C GLY A 8 15.95 7.11 -4.66
N ASP A 9 15.21 6.31 -5.43
CA ASP A 9 13.87 6.67 -5.88
C ASP A 9 12.90 6.88 -4.72
N ARG A 10 11.94 7.78 -4.91
CA ARG A 10 10.75 7.92 -4.06
C ARG A 10 9.58 7.30 -4.81
N VAL A 11 9.07 6.19 -4.29
CA VAL A 11 8.06 5.37 -4.98
C VAL A 11 6.69 5.58 -4.34
N ILE A 12 5.67 5.73 -5.17
CA ILE A 12 4.26 5.68 -4.72
C ILE A 12 3.67 4.34 -5.16
N VAL A 13 3.13 3.60 -4.19
CA VAL A 13 2.31 2.41 -4.44
C VAL A 13 0.86 2.83 -4.33
N LYS A 14 0.11 2.75 -5.43
CA LYS A 14 -1.32 3.05 -5.44
C LYS A 14 -2.12 1.76 -5.35
N PRO A 15 -2.54 1.28 -4.16
CA PRO A 15 -3.42 0.13 -4.07
C PRO A 15 -4.80 0.49 -4.64
N ASN A 16 -5.69 -0.49 -4.73
CA ASN A 16 -7.10 -0.24 -4.95
C ASN A 16 -7.82 -0.31 -3.60
N ILE A 17 -8.09 0.82 -2.94
CA ILE A 17 -8.69 0.83 -1.59
C ILE A 17 -10.23 0.73 -1.61
N CYS A 18 -10.87 1.19 -2.70
CA CYS A 18 -12.31 1.18 -3.02
C CYS A 18 -13.29 1.72 -1.96
N THR A 19 -13.40 1.06 -0.81
CA THR A 19 -14.49 1.26 0.15
C THR A 19 -14.04 1.01 1.59
N ALA A 20 -14.58 1.81 2.51
CA ALA A 20 -14.47 1.61 3.94
C ALA A 20 -15.54 0.65 4.51
N ALA A 21 -16.40 0.03 3.67
CA ALA A 21 -17.57 -0.74 4.12
C ALA A 21 -17.28 -2.21 4.50
N HIS A 22 -16.17 -2.78 4.03
CA HIS A 22 -15.79 -4.18 4.24
C HIS A 22 -14.28 -4.32 4.45
N THR A 23 -13.85 -5.46 4.99
CA THR A 23 -12.44 -5.86 5.07
C THR A 23 -11.99 -6.52 3.76
N PHE A 24 -10.69 -6.77 3.59
CA PHE A 24 -10.10 -7.21 2.31
C PHE A 24 -10.59 -8.58 1.82
N GLU A 25 -11.12 -9.43 2.70
CA GLU A 25 -11.66 -10.76 2.39
C GLU A 25 -12.86 -10.72 1.43
N TYR A 26 -13.51 -9.56 1.28
CA TYR A 26 -14.55 -9.33 0.28
C TYR A 26 -14.02 -9.08 -1.13
N ALA A 27 -12.69 -9.04 -1.30
CA ALA A 27 -12.00 -8.80 -2.58
C ALA A 27 -12.38 -7.49 -3.29
N ALA A 28 -12.98 -6.53 -2.58
CA ALA A 28 -13.27 -5.18 -3.08
C ALA A 28 -12.04 -4.26 -3.01
N THR A 29 -11.07 -4.56 -2.15
CA THR A 29 -9.80 -3.83 -2.00
C THR A 29 -8.62 -4.76 -2.29
N THR A 30 -7.48 -4.22 -2.71
CA THR A 30 -6.25 -5.00 -2.89
C THR A 30 -5.88 -5.68 -1.57
N ASN A 31 -5.46 -6.95 -1.64
CA ASN A 31 -5.02 -7.67 -0.46
C ASN A 31 -3.80 -6.98 0.20
N PRO A 32 -3.82 -6.73 1.52
CA PRO A 32 -2.73 -6.07 2.25
C PRO A 32 -1.36 -6.74 2.07
N GLU A 33 -1.31 -8.06 1.98
CA GLU A 33 -0.05 -8.81 1.81
C GLU A 33 0.61 -8.50 0.46
N VAL A 34 -0.19 -8.28 -0.59
CA VAL A 34 0.32 -7.89 -1.91
C VAL A 34 0.92 -6.49 -1.83
N VAL A 35 0.22 -5.55 -1.17
CA VAL A 35 0.71 -4.17 -1.03
C VAL A 35 2.01 -4.15 -0.23
N ALA A 36 2.07 -4.85 0.90
CA ALA A 36 3.28 -4.96 1.72
C ALA A 36 4.45 -5.59 0.96
N THR A 37 4.20 -6.65 0.19
CA THR A 37 5.22 -7.31 -0.63
C THR A 37 5.80 -6.34 -1.67
N ILE A 38 4.96 -5.56 -2.34
CA ILE A 38 5.43 -4.55 -3.31
C ILE A 38 6.27 -3.47 -2.61
N VAL A 39 5.84 -2.99 -1.44
CA VAL A 39 6.60 -2.02 -0.64
C VAL A 39 7.99 -2.57 -0.29
N ALA A 40 8.07 -3.80 0.24
CA ALA A 40 9.33 -4.44 0.59
C ALA A 40 10.25 -4.57 -0.63
N LEU A 41 9.73 -5.07 -1.75
CA LEU A 41 10.49 -5.23 -2.99
C LEU A 41 11.02 -3.89 -3.54
N CYS A 42 10.29 -2.78 -3.36
CA CYS A 42 10.75 -1.45 -3.73
C CYS A 42 11.90 -0.97 -2.83
N LEU A 43 11.79 -1.18 -1.52
CA LEU A 43 12.83 -0.83 -0.55
C LEU A 43 14.10 -1.67 -0.76
N GLU A 44 13.97 -2.98 -0.97
CA GLU A 44 15.07 -3.89 -1.28
C GLU A 44 15.80 -3.50 -2.58
N ALA A 45 15.09 -2.91 -3.54
CA ALA A 45 15.69 -2.36 -4.77
C ALA A 45 16.44 -1.03 -4.54
N GLY A 46 16.44 -0.51 -3.32
CA GLY A 46 17.16 0.70 -2.93
C GLY A 46 16.31 1.98 -2.98
N ALA A 47 14.98 1.90 -3.05
CA ALA A 47 14.14 3.09 -2.91
C ALA A 47 14.47 3.83 -1.61
N ARG A 48 14.58 5.16 -1.68
CA ARG A 48 14.77 6.01 -0.51
C ARG A 48 13.53 6.01 0.39
N GLU A 49 12.36 5.94 -0.23
CA GLU A 49 11.05 5.99 0.42
C GLU A 49 10.02 5.29 -0.47
N VAL A 50 9.09 4.60 0.17
CA VAL A 50 7.90 4.05 -0.48
C VAL A 50 6.67 4.50 0.29
N ARG A 51 5.71 5.13 -0.39
CA ARG A 51 4.46 5.60 0.19
C ARG A 51 3.27 4.92 -0.46
N ALA A 52 2.31 4.45 0.33
CA ALA A 52 1.04 3.93 -0.13
C ALA A 52 -0.03 5.02 -0.06
N MET A 53 -0.67 5.34 -1.19
CA MET A 53 -1.78 6.30 -1.20
C MET A 53 -2.80 5.97 -2.29
N ASP A 54 -4.06 6.27 -2.01
CA ASP A 54 -5.23 6.05 -2.87
C ASP A 54 -6.42 6.71 -2.18
N TYR A 55 -7.50 6.95 -2.92
CA TYR A 55 -8.70 7.58 -2.38
C TYR A 55 -9.92 6.68 -2.62
N PRO A 56 -10.64 6.25 -1.58
CA PRO A 56 -11.83 5.40 -1.74
C PRO A 56 -12.97 6.19 -2.38
N PHE A 57 -13.85 5.50 -3.09
CA PHE A 57 -15.11 6.11 -3.55
C PHE A 57 -16.20 6.08 -2.48
N GLN A 58 -16.06 5.26 -1.43
CA GLN A 58 -17.01 5.19 -0.30
C GLN A 58 -16.28 5.23 1.05
N GLY A 59 -16.68 6.17 1.92
CA GLY A 59 -16.04 6.42 3.21
C GLY A 59 -14.81 7.33 3.11
N THR A 60 -14.03 7.42 4.18
CA THR A 60 -12.79 8.21 4.21
C THR A 60 -11.57 7.32 3.96
N ALA A 61 -10.48 7.91 3.46
CA ALA A 61 -9.23 7.20 3.22
C ALA A 61 -8.69 6.54 4.50
N ASP A 62 -8.64 7.29 5.62
CA ASP A 62 -8.13 6.78 6.90
C ASP A 62 -8.86 5.52 7.36
N VAL A 63 -10.20 5.54 7.32
CA VAL A 63 -11.02 4.39 7.73
C VAL A 63 -10.84 3.22 6.76
N ALA A 64 -10.75 3.48 5.46
CA ALA A 64 -10.56 2.42 4.48
C ALA A 64 -9.17 1.75 4.63
N TYR A 65 -8.12 2.53 4.91
CA TYR A 65 -6.77 2.03 5.15
C TYR A 65 -6.63 1.23 6.45
N GLU A 66 -7.30 1.67 7.52
CA GLU A 66 -7.34 0.92 8.78
C GLU A 66 -8.13 -0.38 8.63
N ARG A 67 -9.35 -0.30 8.07
CA ARG A 67 -10.25 -1.44 7.98
C ARG A 67 -9.77 -2.52 7.00
N SER A 68 -9.12 -2.12 5.91
CA SER A 68 -8.54 -3.08 4.97
C SER A 68 -7.32 -3.82 5.52
N GLY A 69 -6.65 -3.28 6.56
CA GLY A 69 -5.37 -3.78 7.05
C GLY A 69 -4.16 -3.31 6.22
N ILE A 70 -4.37 -2.54 5.14
CA ILE A 70 -3.28 -2.04 4.30
C ILE A 70 -2.35 -1.11 5.09
N LYS A 71 -2.88 -0.24 5.96
CA LYS A 71 -2.06 0.67 6.78
C LYS A 71 -1.02 -0.10 7.59
N GLU A 72 -1.48 -1.06 8.38
CA GLU A 72 -0.62 -1.88 9.24
C GLU A 72 0.39 -2.68 8.40
N ALA A 73 -0.05 -3.26 7.29
CA ALA A 73 0.82 -4.05 6.41
C ALA A 73 1.93 -3.21 5.75
N VAL A 74 1.60 -2.00 5.30
CA VAL A 74 2.56 -1.05 4.70
C VAL A 74 3.58 -0.58 5.74
N GLU A 75 3.11 -0.17 6.93
CA GLU A 75 3.98 0.30 8.01
C GLU A 75 4.92 -0.81 8.49
N LYS A 76 4.43 -2.05 8.65
CA LYS A 76 5.26 -3.22 8.99
C LYS A 76 6.32 -3.54 7.93
N ALA A 77 6.02 -3.28 6.66
CA ALA A 77 6.96 -3.45 5.55
C ALA A 77 8.00 -2.30 5.44
N GLY A 78 7.91 -1.28 6.31
CA GLY A 78 8.80 -0.11 6.28
C GLY A 78 8.36 1.00 5.33
N GLY A 79 7.15 0.89 4.77
CA GLY A 79 6.52 1.93 3.96
C GLY A 79 5.86 3.02 4.81
N ARG A 80 5.30 4.02 4.12
CA ARG A 80 4.59 5.16 4.73
C ARG A 80 3.19 5.30 4.13
N MET A 81 2.27 5.92 4.87
CA MET A 81 1.00 6.41 4.33
C MET A 81 1.15 7.85 3.78
#